data_AF-A0A4Q6C7B6-F1
#
_entry.id   AF-A0A4Q6C7B6-F1
#
_cell.length_a   1.000
_cell.length_b   1.000
_cell.length_c   1.000
_cell.angle_alpha   90.00
_cell.angle_beta   90.00
_cell.angle_gamma   90.00
#
_symmetry.space_group_name_H-M   'P 1'
#
loop_
_entity.id
_entity.type
_entity.pdbx_description
1 polymer ?
#
loop_
_entity_poly.entity_id
_entity_poly.type
_entity_poly.pdbx_seq_one_letter_code
_entity_poly.pdbx_strand_id
1 'polypeptide(L)'
;MTKLEITNGRLSQSSVESLRANSDMLACQCPAKLLEILDLIRSFETYSESCIVDYPSDAKTHTWLKNQALNLDQLLCNTVIQLARMEGFVSTDNELIARSKGDGDG
;
A
#
# COMPACT_ATOMS: atom_id res chain seq x y z
N MET A 1 9.17 -17.50 -3.82
CA MET A 1 9.11 -16.35 -2.89
C MET A 1 8.65 -15.14 -3.68
N THR A 2 7.65 -14.42 -3.21
CA THR A 2 7.11 -13.25 -3.92
C THR A 2 7.82 -12.01 -3.40
N LYS A 3 8.51 -11.29 -4.27
CA LYS A 3 9.20 -10.04 -3.91
C LYS A 3 8.24 -8.87 -4.09
N LEU A 4 8.12 -8.02 -3.07
CA LEU A 4 7.37 -6.78 -3.16
C LEU A 4 8.18 -5.76 -3.98
N GLU A 5 7.55 -5.25 -5.02
CA GLU A 5 8.09 -4.22 -5.88
C GLU A 5 7.72 -2.86 -5.30
N ILE A 6 8.74 -2.07 -4.99
CA ILE A 6 8.58 -0.72 -4.45
C ILE A 6 9.34 0.24 -5.36
N THR A 7 8.65 1.23 -5.89
CA THR A 7 9.26 2.29 -6.72
C THR A 7 8.92 3.64 -6.11
N ASN A 8 9.93 4.44 -5.81
CA ASN A 8 9.78 5.75 -5.15
C ASN A 8 8.90 5.69 -3.88
N GLY A 9 9.11 4.66 -3.05
CA GLY A 9 8.35 4.47 -1.80
C GLY A 9 6.92 3.96 -1.98
N ARG A 10 6.47 3.69 -3.20
CA ARG A 10 5.13 3.17 -3.51
C ARG A 10 5.18 1.70 -3.88
N LEU A 11 4.26 0.91 -3.33
CA LEU A 11 4.07 -0.50 -3.71
C LEU A 11 3.45 -0.61 -5.11
N SER A 12 3.93 -1.52 -5.93
CA SER A 12 3.24 -1.87 -7.18
C SER A 12 1.86 -2.46 -6.90
N GLN A 13 0.96 -2.41 -7.88
CA GLN A 13 -0.38 -2.99 -7.75
C GLN A 13 -0.33 -4.50 -7.44
N SER A 14 0.55 -5.25 -8.12
CA SER A 14 0.78 -6.67 -7.87
C SER A 14 1.29 -6.94 -6.45
N SER A 15 2.10 -6.03 -5.89
CA SER A 15 2.58 -6.13 -4.51
C SER A 15 1.46 -5.87 -3.49
N VAL A 16 0.58 -4.90 -3.76
CA VAL A 16 -0.62 -4.64 -2.96
C VAL A 16 -1.55 -5.86 -2.96
N GLU A 17 -1.79 -6.46 -4.12
CA GLU A 17 -2.60 -7.67 -4.25
C GLU A 17 -1.98 -8.86 -3.51
N SER A 18 -0.65 -9.01 -3.61
CA SER A 18 0.09 -10.05 -2.88
C SER A 18 -0.03 -9.86 -1.36
N LEU A 19 0.08 -8.63 -0.86
CA LEU A 19 -0.14 -8.32 0.55
C LEU A 19 -1.59 -8.57 0.98
N ARG A 20 -2.57 -8.22 0.14
CA ARG A 20 -4.00 -8.45 0.41
C ARG A 20 -4.31 -9.94 0.52
N ALA A 21 -3.74 -10.76 -0.36
CA ALA A 21 -3.90 -12.21 -0.33
C ALA A 21 -3.30 -12.87 0.93
N ASN A 22 -2.47 -12.15 1.67
CA ASN A 22 -1.83 -12.59 2.91
C ASN A 22 -2.31 -11.76 4.13
N SER A 23 -3.37 -10.96 3.98
CA SER A 23 -3.84 -10.05 5.03
C SER A 23 -4.65 -10.73 6.13
N ASP A 24 -5.09 -11.98 5.89
CA ASP A 24 -5.72 -12.87 6.86
C ASP A 24 -4.72 -13.58 7.79
N MET A 25 -3.42 -13.35 7.59
CA MET A 25 -2.37 -13.89 8.47
C MET A 25 -2.39 -13.28 9.88
N LEU A 26 -3.11 -12.16 10.07
CA LEU A 26 -3.38 -11.59 11.38
C LEU A 26 -4.84 -11.74 11.77
N ALA A 27 -5.08 -12.03 13.05
CA ALA A 27 -6.41 -11.95 13.63
C ALA A 27 -6.96 -10.51 13.58
N CYS A 28 -6.08 -9.50 13.61
CA CYS A 28 -6.48 -8.11 13.43
C CYS A 28 -6.61 -7.78 11.93
N GLN A 29 -7.66 -7.07 11.55
CA GLN A 29 -7.88 -6.66 10.15
C GLN A 29 -6.99 -5.47 9.71
N CYS A 30 -6.02 -5.07 10.54
CA CYS A 30 -5.22 -3.86 10.33
C CYS A 30 -4.54 -3.81 8.95
N PRO A 31 -3.88 -4.87 8.44
CA PRO A 31 -3.27 -4.84 7.11
C PRO A 31 -4.30 -4.60 6.02
N ALA A 32 -5.42 -5.32 6.05
CA ALA A 32 -6.50 -5.15 5.08
C ALA A 32 -7.07 -3.72 5.11
N LYS A 33 -7.29 -3.15 6.30
CA LYS A 33 -7.77 -1.77 6.45
C LYS A 33 -6.79 -0.72 5.93
N LEU A 34 -5.49 -0.91 6.15
CA LEU A 34 -4.49 -0.01 5.57
C LEU A 34 -4.47 -0.08 4.04
N LEU A 35 -4.64 -1.27 3.46
CA LEU A 35 -4.73 -1.44 2.01
C LEU A 35 -6.03 -0.84 1.42
N GLU A 36 -7.15 -0.88 2.14
CA GLU A 36 -8.39 -0.17 1.75
C GLU A 36 -8.17 1.35 1.71
N ILE A 37 -7.47 1.92 2.70
CA ILE A 37 -7.13 3.35 2.71
C ILE A 37 -6.20 3.70 1.54
N LEU A 38 -5.25 2.82 1.21
CA LEU A 38 -4.35 3.02 0.08
C LEU A 38 -5.11 3.11 -1.24
N ASP A 39 -6.12 2.26 -1.44
CA ASP A 39 -6.98 2.32 -2.63
C ASP A 39 -7.72 3.66 -2.73
N LEU A 40 -8.24 4.17 -1.61
CA LEU A 40 -8.90 5.48 -1.57
C LEU A 40 -7.95 6.63 -1.92
N ILE A 41 -6.70 6.60 -1.41
CA ILE A 41 -5.68 7.60 -1.72
C ILE A 41 -5.34 7.57 -3.21
N ARG A 42 -5.15 6.38 -3.79
CA ARG A 42 -4.85 6.21 -5.23
C ARG A 42 -6.01 6.66 -6.10
N SER A 43 -7.25 6.33 -5.72
CA SER A 43 -8.43 6.84 -6.41
C SER A 43 -8.49 8.37 -6.37
N PHE A 44 -8.12 8.99 -5.24
CA PHE A 44 -8.08 10.44 -5.11
C PHE A 44 -6.95 11.08 -5.94
N GLU A 45 -5.79 10.44 -6.05
CA GLU A 45 -4.69 10.85 -6.94
C GLU A 45 -5.16 10.90 -8.40
N THR A 46 -5.76 9.82 -8.91
CA THR A 46 -6.28 9.74 -10.29
C THR A 46 -7.40 10.75 -10.54
N TYR A 47 -8.30 10.92 -9.58
CA TYR A 47 -9.35 11.93 -9.67
C TYR A 47 -8.76 13.35 -9.74
N SER A 48 -7.80 13.66 -8.86
CA SER A 48 -7.14 14.97 -8.83
C SER A 48 -6.36 15.25 -10.13
N GLU A 49 -5.79 14.22 -10.75
CA GLU A 49 -5.15 14.34 -12.06
C GLU A 49 -6.14 14.73 -13.16
N SER A 50 -7.34 14.13 -13.16
CA SER A 50 -8.40 14.48 -14.11
C SER A 50 -8.85 15.92 -13.93
N CYS A 51 -9.00 16.37 -12.67
CA CYS A 51 -9.38 17.75 -12.36
C CYS A 51 -8.39 18.82 -12.88
N ILE A 52 -7.11 18.50 -13.06
CA ILE A 52 -6.13 19.43 -13.64
C ILE A 52 -6.53 19.79 -15.09
N VAL A 53 -7.10 18.83 -15.82
CA VAL A 53 -7.55 19.01 -17.21
C VAL A 53 -8.96 19.60 -17.26
N ASP A 54 -9.87 19.09 -16.42
CA ASP A 54 -11.28 19.48 -16.41
C ASP A 54 -11.51 20.90 -15.86
N TYR A 55 -10.66 21.35 -14.94
CA TYR A 55 -10.78 22.64 -14.25
C TYR A 55 -9.45 23.44 -14.32
N PRO A 56 -9.07 23.94 -15.51
CA PRO A 56 -7.76 24.58 -15.71
C PRO A 56 -7.57 25.86 -14.90
N SER A 57 -8.65 26.55 -14.50
CA SER A 57 -8.59 27.71 -13.58
C SER A 57 -7.96 27.36 -12.24
N ASP A 58 -8.17 26.13 -11.78
CA ASP A 58 -7.78 25.64 -10.45
C ASP A 58 -6.67 24.58 -10.54
N ALA A 59 -6.05 24.43 -11.72
CA ALA A 59 -5.02 23.43 -12.00
C ALA A 59 -3.87 23.42 -10.98
N LYS A 60 -3.48 24.59 -10.44
CA LYS A 60 -2.45 24.68 -9.39
C LYS A 60 -2.88 23.97 -8.11
N THR A 61 -4.11 24.18 -7.68
CA THR A 61 -4.68 23.54 -6.49
C THR A 61 -4.79 22.03 -6.69
N HIS A 62 -5.27 21.59 -7.86
CA HIS A 62 -5.38 20.16 -8.18
C HIS A 62 -4.01 19.46 -8.30
N THR A 63 -3.00 20.15 -8.87
CA THR A 63 -1.62 19.65 -8.89
C THR A 63 -1.08 19.50 -7.48
N TRP A 64 -1.33 20.47 -6.60
CA TRP A 64 -0.92 20.38 -5.20
C TRP A 64 -1.62 19.20 -4.49
N LEU A 65 -2.93 19.01 -4.68
CA LEU A 65 -3.69 17.89 -4.11
C LEU A 65 -3.19 16.52 -4.61
N LYS A 66 -2.92 16.39 -5.91
CA LYS A 66 -2.29 15.18 -6.48
C LYS A 66 -0.96 14.88 -5.79
N ASN A 67 -0.11 15.90 -5.59
CA ASN A 67 1.16 15.72 -4.88
C ASN A 67 0.98 15.35 -3.40
N GLN A 68 -0.05 15.87 -2.72
CA GLN A 68 -0.37 15.43 -1.36
C GLN A 68 -0.84 13.97 -1.32
N ALA A 69 -1.65 13.53 -2.30
CA ALA A 69 -2.06 12.14 -2.43
C ALA A 69 -0.85 11.20 -2.61
N LEU A 70 0.12 11.60 -3.44
CA LEU A 70 1.39 10.88 -3.61
C LEU A 70 2.17 10.74 -2.30
N ASN A 71 2.27 11.81 -1.50
CA ASN A 71 2.95 11.77 -0.21
C ASN A 71 2.25 10.82 0.78
N LEU A 72 0.90 10.83 0.78
CA LEU A 72 0.10 9.93 1.61
C LEU A 72 0.27 8.46 1.19
N ASP A 73 0.30 8.17 -0.12
CA ASP A 73 0.54 6.83 -0.64
C ASP A 73 1.90 6.29 -0.17
N GLN A 74 2.95 7.09 -0.26
CA GLN A 74 4.30 6.71 0.19
C GLN A 74 4.35 6.43 1.69
N LEU A 75 3.77 7.33 2.50
CA LEU A 75 3.70 7.15 3.95
C LEU A 75 2.98 5.84 4.29
N LEU A 76 1.82 5.61 3.68
CA LEU A 76 1.00 4.44 3.96
C LEU A 76 1.66 3.14 3.47
N CYS A 77 2.28 3.14 2.29
CA CYS A 77 3.06 2.00 1.79
C CYS A 77 4.18 1.63 2.78
N ASN A 78 4.93 2.62 3.27
CA ASN A 78 5.95 2.39 4.29
C ASN A 78 5.35 1.82 5.59
N THR A 79 4.22 2.36 6.06
CA THR A 79 3.53 1.83 7.25
C THR A 79 3.09 0.39 7.07
N VAL A 80 2.51 0.03 5.91
CA VAL A 80 2.08 -1.34 5.60
C VAL A 80 3.28 -2.30 5.60
N ILE A 81 4.38 -1.91 4.95
CA ILE A 81 5.60 -2.74 4.91
C ILE A 81 6.19 -2.92 6.30
N GLN A 82 6.23 -1.86 7.11
CA GLN A 82 6.73 -1.93 8.48
C GLN A 82 5.88 -2.85 9.35
N LEU A 83 4.55 -2.72 9.29
CA LEU A 83 3.65 -3.63 9.99
C LEU A 83 3.87 -5.07 9.54
N ALA A 84 3.91 -5.32 8.23
CA ALA A 84 4.13 -6.66 7.70
C ALA A 84 5.48 -7.28 8.13
N ARG A 85 6.51 -6.45 8.32
CA ARG A 85 7.80 -6.88 8.88
C ARG A 85 7.73 -7.19 10.38
N MET A 86 7.07 -6.32 11.16
CA MET A 86 6.88 -6.54 12.61
C MET A 86 6.16 -7.86 12.89
N GLU A 87 5.22 -8.20 12.03
CA GLU A 87 4.40 -9.40 12.13
C GLU A 87 5.03 -10.63 11.44
N GLY A 88 6.20 -10.47 10.81
CA GLY A 88 6.97 -11.57 10.22
C GLY A 88 6.50 -12.07 8.86
N PHE A 89 5.63 -11.35 8.15
CA PHE A 89 5.15 -11.72 6.81
C PHE A 89 6.03 -11.20 5.68
N VAL A 90 6.87 -10.21 5.96
CA VAL A 90 7.78 -9.61 4.99
C VAL A 90 9.18 -9.58 5.57
N SER A 91 10.16 -10.05 4.79
CA SER A 91 11.57 -10.00 5.16
C SER A 91 12.16 -8.59 5.06
N THR A 92 13.38 -8.42 5.55
CA THR A 92 14.17 -7.19 5.34
C THR A 92 14.43 -6.90 3.86
N ASP A 93 14.44 -7.93 3.02
CA ASP A 93 14.67 -7.85 1.57
C ASP A 93 13.38 -7.65 0.76
N ASN A 94 12.28 -7.32 1.44
CA ASN A 94 10.95 -7.14 0.87
C ASN A 94 10.37 -8.40 0.21
N GLU A 95 10.70 -9.58 0.75
CA GLU A 95 10.14 -10.83 0.28
C GLU A 95 9.00 -11.27 1.20
N LEU A 96 7.89 -11.70 0.60
CA LEU A 96 6.80 -12.32 1.34
C LEU A 96 7.25 -13.69 1.86
N ILE A 97 7.12 -13.85 3.18
CA ILE A 97 7.42 -15.08 3.89
C ILE A 97 6.13 -15.90 3.92
N ALA A 98 6.09 -16.96 3.10
CA ALA A 98 4.98 -17.90 3.11
C ALA A 98 4.91 -18.59 4.48
N ARG A 99 3.70 -18.83 4.97
CA ARG A 99 3.44 -19.58 6.19
C ARG A 99 4.22 -20.91 6.15
N SER A 100 5.03 -21.22 7.17
CA SER A 100 5.35 -22.61 7.48
C SER A 100 4.04 -23.29 7.90
N LYS A 101 3.59 -24.28 7.13
CA LYS A 101 2.52 -25.18 7.60
C LYS A 101 3.09 -25.93 8.82
N GLY A 102 2.57 -25.64 10.01
CA GLY A 102 3.06 -26.13 11.31
C GLY A 102 4.07 -25.15 11.91
N ASP A 103 3.87 -24.61 13.11
CA ASP A 103 3.60 -25.37 14.32
C ASP A 103 2.21 -25.12 14.89
N GLY A 104 1.45 -26.21 14.97
CA GLY A 104 0.39 -26.30 15.96
C GLY A 104 1.04 -26.32 17.34
N ASP A 105 0.50 -25.47 18.20
CA ASP A 105 0.46 -25.62 19.65
C ASP A 105 0.61 -27.09 20.07
N GLY A 106 1.69 -27.37 20.82
CA GLY A 106 1.93 -28.63 21.52
C GLY A 106 1.91 -28.38 23.01
#